data_AF-A0A1G2VV39-F1
#
_entry.id   AF-A0A1G2VV39-F1
#
_cell.length_a   1.000
_cell.length_b   1.000
_cell.length_c   1.000
_cell.angle_alpha   90.00
_cell.angle_beta   90.00
_cell.angle_gamma   90.00
#
_symmetry.space_group_name_H-M   'P 1'
#
loop_
_entity.id
_entity.type
_entity.pdbx_description
1 polymer ?
#
loop_
_entity_poly.entity_id
_entity_poly.type
_entity_poly.pdbx_seq_one_letter_code
_entity_poly.pdbx_strand_id
1 'polypeptide(L)'
;MQRRLHRLFWFALLTLVLTPRPAGAQGLNPLPVNTIDQLVDLILRAVITIGVPVLVFFFLLTGFYFVTAMGEKAKIKQAHDMLWNTIVGAALVLGAKVIHEVLVGTLTQLKI
;
A
#
# COMPACT_ATOMS: atom_id res chain seq x y z
N MET A 1 -32.80 -29.14 -0.93
CA MET A 1 -31.91 -28.95 -2.10
C MET A 1 -30.77 -27.92 -1.91
N GLN A 2 -30.78 -27.05 -0.89
CA GLN A 2 -29.87 -25.89 -0.75
C GLN A 2 -28.44 -26.17 -0.17
N ARG A 3 -28.20 -27.30 0.51
CA ARG A 3 -26.91 -27.56 1.21
C ARG A 3 -25.77 -28.07 0.32
N ARG A 4 -26.06 -28.56 -0.88
CA ARG A 4 -25.04 -29.04 -1.83
C ARG A 4 -24.38 -27.90 -2.61
N LEU A 5 -25.10 -26.79 -2.81
CA LEU A 5 -24.60 -25.63 -3.56
C LEU A 5 -23.54 -24.85 -2.75
N HIS A 6 -23.73 -24.69 -1.45
CA HIS A 6 -22.75 -24.04 -0.59
C HIS A 6 -21.44 -24.83 -0.50
N ARG A 7 -21.50 -26.17 -0.49
CA ARG A 7 -20.29 -27.01 -0.53
C ARG A 7 -19.56 -26.90 -1.87
N LEU A 8 -20.28 -26.85 -2.99
CA LEU A 8 -19.67 -26.63 -4.31
C LEU A 8 -19.06 -25.23 -4.45
N PHE A 9 -19.72 -24.22 -3.90
CA PHE A 9 -19.21 -22.85 -3.87
C PHE A 9 -17.93 -22.75 -3.01
N TRP A 10 -17.91 -23.40 -1.84
CA TRP A 10 -16.71 -23.46 -0.99
C TRP A 10 -15.58 -24.25 -1.66
N PHE A 11 -15.87 -25.38 -2.31
CA PHE A 11 -14.85 -26.12 -3.07
C PHE A 11 -14.31 -25.32 -4.26
N ALA A 12 -15.15 -24.58 -4.99
CA ALA A 12 -14.72 -23.69 -6.08
C ALA A 12 -13.84 -22.53 -5.57
N LEU A 13 -14.19 -21.97 -4.41
CA LEU A 13 -13.40 -20.94 -3.74
C LEU A 13 -12.04 -21.48 -3.26
N LEU A 14 -12.00 -22.73 -2.76
CA LEU A 14 -10.77 -23.40 -2.36
C LEU A 14 -9.85 -23.68 -3.56
N THR A 15 -10.42 -24.08 -4.70
CA THR A 15 -9.62 -24.37 -5.92
C THR A 15 -9.07 -23.11 -6.59
N LEU A 16 -9.75 -21.96 -6.45
CA LEU A 16 -9.24 -20.67 -6.96
C LEU A 16 -8.01 -20.18 -6.17
N VAL A 17 -7.90 -20.57 -4.90
CA VAL A 17 -6.77 -20.22 -4.02
C VAL A 17 -5.55 -21.12 -4.28
N LEU A 18 -5.74 -22.36 -4.75
CA LEU A 18 -4.68 -23.36 -4.88
C LEU A 18 -4.19 -23.64 -6.31
N THR A 19 -4.78 -23.07 -7.37
CA THR A 19 -4.17 -23.23 -8.71
C THR A 19 -2.88 -22.42 -8.76
N PRO A 20 -1.71 -23.04 -9.01
CA PRO A 20 -0.50 -22.28 -9.30
C PRO A 20 -0.77 -21.43 -10.55
N ARG A 21 -0.64 -20.11 -10.40
CA ARG A 21 -0.69 -19.17 -11.54
C ARG A 21 0.42 -19.60 -12.51
N PRO A 22 0.13 -19.79 -13.81
CA PRO A 22 1.16 -20.21 -14.76
C PRO A 22 2.24 -19.13 -14.82
N ALA A 23 3.36 -19.40 -14.15
CA ALA A 23 4.58 -18.65 -14.25
C ALA A 23 5.20 -19.00 -15.60
N GLY A 24 5.12 -18.06 -16.54
CA GLY A 24 5.96 -18.07 -17.73
C GLY A 24 7.42 -18.04 -17.27
N ALA A 25 8.09 -19.18 -17.40
CA ALA A 25 9.49 -19.38 -17.10
C ALA A 25 10.37 -18.45 -17.95
N GLN A 26 11.30 -17.74 -17.30
CA GLN A 26 12.56 -17.26 -17.86
C GLN A 26 13.49 -16.77 -16.74
N GLY A 27 14.48 -17.59 -16.38
CA GLY A 27 15.55 -17.26 -15.43
C GLY A 27 15.13 -17.31 -13.95
N LEU A 28 16.02 -17.74 -13.06
CA LEU A 28 15.80 -17.78 -11.62
C LEU A 28 15.63 -16.36 -11.03
N ASN A 29 14.45 -15.76 -11.20
CA ASN A 29 14.04 -14.57 -10.48
C ASN A 29 12.73 -14.89 -9.74
N PRO A 30 12.75 -15.06 -8.40
CA PRO A 30 11.54 -15.26 -7.59
C PRO A 30 10.66 -13.99 -7.52
N LEU A 31 11.10 -12.89 -8.13
CA LEU A 31 10.34 -11.67 -8.34
C LEU A 31 9.93 -11.57 -9.83
N PRO A 32 8.67 -11.25 -10.17
CA PRO A 32 8.19 -11.13 -11.54
C PRO A 32 8.62 -9.80 -12.18
N VAL A 33 9.91 -9.48 -12.13
CA VAL A 33 10.45 -8.19 -12.58
C VAL A 33 11.66 -8.44 -13.47
N ASN A 34 11.61 -7.92 -14.68
CA ASN A 34 12.67 -8.10 -15.68
C ASN A 34 13.52 -6.82 -15.86
N THR A 35 13.10 -5.71 -15.25
CA THR A 35 13.74 -4.40 -15.32
C THR A 35 13.77 -3.70 -13.96
N ILE A 36 14.73 -2.78 -13.78
CA ILE A 36 14.84 -1.94 -12.57
C ILE A 36 13.54 -1.19 -12.30
N ASP A 37 12.87 -0.70 -13.35
CA ASP A 37 11.60 0.04 -13.22
C ASP A 37 10.49 -0.81 -12.60
N GLN A 38 10.36 -2.07 -13.03
CA GLN A 38 9.37 -3.00 -12.49
C GLN A 38 9.67 -3.39 -11.04
N LEU A 39 10.95 -3.47 -10.67
CA LEU A 39 11.36 -3.70 -9.28
C LEU A 39 10.95 -2.51 -8.40
N VAL A 40 11.19 -1.27 -8.84
CA VAL A 40 10.80 -0.07 -8.11
C VAL A 40 9.28 0.04 -7.99
N ASP A 41 8.52 -0.23 -9.08
CA ASP A 41 7.05 -0.22 -9.04
C ASP A 41 6.50 -1.30 -8.08
N LEU A 42 7.07 -2.50 -8.08
CA LEU A 42 6.66 -3.57 -7.17
C LEU A 42 6.87 -3.19 -5.70
N ILE A 43 8.03 -2.61 -5.37
CA ILE A 43 8.32 -2.13 -4.00
C ILE A 43 7.36 -1.01 -3.62
N LEU A 44 7.15 -0.02 -4.50
CA LEU A 44 6.23 1.09 -4.22
C LEU A 44 4.80 0.61 -3.98
N ARG A 45 4.31 -0.34 -4.79
CA ARG A 45 2.99 -0.94 -4.60
C ARG A 45 2.89 -1.69 -3.27
N ALA A 46 3.93 -2.45 -2.90
CA ALA A 46 3.98 -3.13 -1.62
C ALA A 46 3.94 -2.13 -0.45
N VAL A 47 4.73 -1.06 -0.53
CA VAL A 47 4.76 0.01 0.47
C VAL A 47 3.43 0.73 0.55
N ILE A 48 2.78 1.07 -0.57
CA ILE A 48 1.46 1.73 -0.56
C ILE A 48 0.38 0.83 0.02
N THR A 49 0.39 -0.46 -0.31
CA THR A 49 -0.61 -1.44 0.17
C THR A 49 -0.63 -1.53 1.69
N ILE A 50 0.53 -1.46 2.33
CA ILE A 50 0.66 -1.50 3.80
C ILE A 50 0.62 -0.10 4.41
N GLY A 51 1.23 0.87 3.73
CA GLY A 51 1.40 2.24 4.18
C GLY A 51 0.09 3.02 4.24
N VAL A 52 -0.85 2.79 3.32
CA VAL A 52 -2.16 3.46 3.34
C VAL A 52 -2.97 3.10 4.60
N PRO A 53 -3.17 1.82 4.95
CA PRO A 53 -3.82 1.44 6.22
C PRO A 53 -3.13 2.05 7.45
N VAL A 54 -1.79 2.05 7.47
CA VAL A 54 -1.00 2.60 8.58
C VAL A 54 -1.18 4.12 8.69
N LEU A 55 -1.20 4.84 7.56
CA LEU A 55 -1.45 6.28 7.54
C LEU A 55 -2.85 6.61 8.07
N VAL A 56 -3.87 5.87 7.63
CA VAL A 56 -5.25 6.05 8.14
C VAL A 56 -5.29 5.84 9.65
N PHE A 57 -4.61 4.81 10.17
CA PHE A 57 -4.51 4.58 11.60
C PHE A 57 -3.87 5.76 12.34
N PHE A 58 -2.76 6.31 11.83
CA PHE A 58 -2.13 7.49 12.44
C PHE A 58 -3.01 8.74 12.40
N PHE A 59 -3.72 8.97 11.30
CA PHE A 59 -4.69 10.07 11.21
C PHE A 59 -5.80 9.94 12.26
N LEU A 60 -6.34 8.73 12.44
CA LEU A 60 -7.34 8.45 13.47
C LEU A 60 -6.76 8.67 14.89
N LEU A 61 -5.54 8.20 15.15
CA LEU A 61 -4.88 8.35 16.45
C LEU A 61 -4.67 9.83 16.80
N THR A 62 -4.17 10.62 15.85
CA THR A 62 -3.99 12.06 16.04
C THR A 62 -5.32 12.78 16.22
N GLY A 63 -6.34 12.44 15.43
CA GLY A 63 -7.69 12.99 15.56
C GLY A 63 -8.28 12.71 16.95
N PHE A 64 -8.12 11.48 17.45
CA PHE A 64 -8.52 11.12 18.81
C PHE A 64 -7.78 11.94 19.87
N TYR A 65 -6.47 12.16 19.69
CA TYR A 65 -5.65 12.96 20.61
C TYR A 65 -6.10 14.43 20.67
N PHE A 66 -6.58 14.99 19.56
CA PHE A 66 -7.18 16.33 19.55
C PHE A 66 -8.48 16.39 20.35
N VAL A 67 -9.33 15.35 20.26
CA VAL A 67 -10.59 15.29 21.00
C VAL A 67 -10.35 15.11 22.50
N THR A 68 -9.40 14.27 22.89
CA THR A 68 -9.09 14.01 24.31
C THR A 68 -8.30 15.12 24.99
N ALA A 69 -7.69 16.03 24.23
CA ALA A 69 -6.92 17.14 24.79
C ALA A 69 -7.78 18.13 25.60
N MET A 70 -9.11 18.19 25.37
CA MET A 70 -10.10 18.95 26.18
C MET A 70 -9.68 20.39 26.56
N GLY A 71 -8.86 21.06 25.74
CA GLY A 71 -8.38 22.44 26.00
C GLY A 71 -7.11 22.55 26.86
N GLU A 72 -6.50 21.44 27.29
CA GLU A 72 -5.21 21.45 27.97
C GLU A 72 -4.09 21.80 26.98
N LYS A 73 -3.43 22.96 27.18
CA LYS A 73 -2.43 23.50 26.25
C LYS A 73 -1.29 22.50 25.92
N ALA A 74 -0.85 21.70 26.89
CA ALA A 74 0.22 20.73 26.69
C ALA A 74 -0.20 19.59 25.75
N LYS A 75 -1.41 19.04 25.92
CA LYS A 75 -1.95 17.99 25.06
C LYS A 75 -2.29 18.49 23.67
N ILE A 76 -2.80 19.71 23.53
CA ILE A 76 -3.03 20.33 22.22
C ILE A 76 -1.71 20.47 21.45
N LYS A 77 -0.64 20.90 22.12
CA LYS A 77 0.68 20.99 21.49
C LYS A 77 1.16 19.61 21.02
N GLN A 78 1.03 18.57 21.86
CA GLN A 78 1.36 17.20 21.45
C GLN A 78 0.52 16.72 20.26
N ALA A 79 -0.80 16.96 20.26
CA ALA A 79 -1.68 16.58 19.16
C ALA A 79 -1.25 17.26 17.85
N HIS A 80 -0.86 18.53 17.91
CA HIS A 80 -0.35 19.28 16.76
C HIS A 80 0.99 18.73 16.26
N ASP A 81 1.93 18.43 17.17
CA ASP A 81 3.21 17.83 16.82
C ASP A 81 3.01 16.44 16.17
N MET A 82 2.05 15.64 16.67
CA MET A 82 1.66 14.35 16.06
C MET A 82 1.02 14.52 14.68
N LEU A 83 0.22 15.57 14.48
CA LEU A 83 -0.39 15.86 13.18
C LEU A 83 0.66 16.19 12.13
N TRP A 84 1.64 17.02 12.47
CA TRP A 84 2.75 17.34 11.56
C TRP A 84 3.52 16.09 11.16
N ASN A 85 3.83 15.21 12.12
CA ASN A 85 4.51 13.96 11.83
C ASN A 85 3.66 13.05 10.90
N THR A 86 2.34 13.02 11.10
CA THR A 86 1.42 12.24 10.26
C THR A 86 1.32 12.82 8.84
N ILE A 87 1.27 14.15 8.71
CA ILE A 87 1.27 14.85 7.41
C ILE A 87 2.58 14.58 6.66
N VAL A 88 3.72 14.64 7.35
CA VAL A 88 5.03 14.34 6.75
C VAL A 88 5.08 12.88 6.27
N GLY A 89 4.58 11.93 7.06
CA GLY A 89 4.46 10.53 6.65
C GLY A 89 3.57 10.34 5.41
N ALA A 90 2.42 11.03 5.36
CA ALA A 90 1.53 10.99 4.21
C ALA A 90 2.18 11.61 2.95
N ALA A 91 2.83 12.76 3.12
CA ALA A 91 3.54 13.45 2.05
C ALA A 91 4.70 12.62 1.51
N LEU A 92 5.40 11.85 2.36
CA LEU A 92 6.48 10.96 1.94
C LEU A 92 5.97 9.84 1.02
N VAL A 93 4.87 9.18 1.39
CA VAL A 93 4.28 8.10 0.59
C VAL A 93 3.76 8.63 -0.75
N LEU A 94 3.05 9.77 -0.73
CA LEU A 94 2.53 10.40 -1.95
C LEU A 94 3.67 10.92 -2.83
N GLY A 95 4.70 11.54 -2.24
CA GLY A 95 5.86 12.08 -2.94
C GLY A 95 6.68 10.99 -3.63
N ALA A 96 6.88 9.84 -2.99
CA ALA A 96 7.58 8.71 -3.59
C ALA A 96 6.89 8.21 -4.87
N LYS A 97 5.55 8.15 -4.87
CA LYS A 97 4.75 7.75 -6.03
C LYS A 97 4.89 8.75 -7.19
N VAL A 98 4.79 10.04 -6.89
CA VAL A 98 4.90 11.11 -7.91
C VAL A 98 6.28 11.09 -8.57
N ILE A 99 7.35 10.97 -7.78
CA ILE A 99 8.72 10.89 -8.31
C ILE A 99 8.88 9.66 -9.22
N HIS A 100 8.35 8.51 -8.81
CA HIS A 100 8.41 7.30 -9.63
C HIS A 100 7.69 7.46 -10.97
N GLU A 101 6.50 8.05 -10.98
CA GLU A 101 5.75 8.29 -12.21
C GLU A 101 6.50 9.22 -13.18
N VAL A 102 7.16 10.26 -12.66
CA VAL A 102 8.00 11.16 -13.47
C VAL A 102 9.21 10.42 -14.05
N LEU A 103 9.86 9.56 -13.27
CA LEU A 103 11.01 8.76 -13.73
C LEU A 103 10.59 7.78 -14.83
N VAL A 104 9.52 7.02 -14.62
CA VAL A 104 9.00 6.07 -15.63
C VAL A 104 8.54 6.81 -16.89
N GLY A 105 7.88 7.96 -16.73
CA GLY A 105 7.49 8.81 -17.86
C GLY A 105 8.70 9.25 -18.69
N THR A 106 9.78 9.70 -18.05
CA THR A 106 11.01 10.14 -18.73
C THR A 106 11.73 8.98 -19.41
N LEU A 107 11.83 7.82 -18.76
CA LEU A 107 12.44 6.62 -19.34
C LEU A 107 11.65 6.08 -20.53
N THR A 108 10.32 6.19 -20.49
CA THR A 108 9.45 5.82 -21.62
C THR A 108 9.62 6.80 -22.79
N GLN A 109 9.85 8.08 -22.51
CA GLN A 109 10.07 9.11 -23.54
C GLN A 109 11.43 8.98 -24.25
N LEU A 110 12.44 8.44 -23.57
CA LEU A 110 13.80 8.22 -24.10
C LEU A 110 13.97 6.90 -24.88
N LYS A 111 12.96 6.02 -24.89
CA LYS A 111 12.90 4.88 -25.80
C LYS A 111 12.58 5.37 -27.22
N ILE A 112 13.62 5.84 -27.90
CA ILE A 112 13.72 5.91 -29.36
C ILE A 112 14.14 4.52 -29.86
#